data_AF-A0A4Y4KHZ3-F1
#
_entry.id   AF-A0A4Y4KHZ3-F1
#
_cell.length_a   1.000
_cell.length_b   1.000
_cell.length_c   1.000
_cell.angle_alpha   90.00
_cell.angle_beta   90.00
_cell.angle_gamma   90.00
#
_symmetry.space_group_name_H-M   'P 1'
#
loop_
_entity.id
_entity.type
_entity.pdbx_description
1 polymer ?
#
loop_
_entity_poly.entity_id
_entity_poly.type
_entity_poly.pdbx_seq_one_letter_code
_entity_poly.pdbx_strand_id
1 'polypeptide(L)'
;MAADYYCADSENGDHVDDPSEDALFELVSDLNGTDNTFVVIQPDEDDPAWFASVAVLETGGYEIVRRDTSRREHDVIVETSIDQIAGDLTKWLATRAT
;
A
#
# COMPACT_ATOMS: atom_id res chain seq x y z
N MET A 1 18.67 -3.89 16.12
CA MET A 1 17.21 -3.78 16.08
C MET A 1 16.94 -2.88 14.90
N ALA A 2 16.79 -3.47 13.71
CA ALA A 2 16.20 -2.70 12.62
C ALA A 2 14.77 -2.45 13.08
N ALA A 3 14.32 -1.20 13.12
CA ALA A 3 12.88 -1.02 13.05
C ALA A 3 12.48 -1.65 11.71
N ASP A 4 11.42 -2.45 11.68
CA ASP A 4 10.85 -2.98 10.45
C ASP A 4 10.35 -1.79 9.62
N TYR A 5 11.28 -1.16 8.90
CA TYR A 5 11.01 -0.08 7.97
C TYR A 5 10.40 -0.73 6.73
N TYR A 6 9.15 -0.36 6.46
CA TYR A 6 8.47 -0.67 5.21
C TYR A 6 8.52 0.57 4.32
N CYS A 7 8.53 0.34 3.02
CA CYS A 7 8.53 1.39 2.02
C CYS A 7 7.25 1.32 1.19
N ALA A 8 6.86 2.46 0.63
CA ALA A 8 5.87 2.54 -0.44
C ALA A 8 6.58 2.88 -1.76
N ASP A 9 6.44 2.01 -2.74
CA ASP A 9 6.98 2.13 -4.09
C ASP A 9 5.84 2.30 -5.09
N SER A 10 5.82 3.44 -5.78
CA SER A 10 4.87 3.70 -6.86
C SER A 10 5.44 3.26 -8.21
N GLU A 11 4.56 2.91 -9.16
CA GLU A 11 4.97 2.53 -10.52
C GLU A 11 5.85 3.59 -11.20
N ASN A 12 5.61 4.87 -10.92
CA ASN A 12 6.37 5.99 -11.45
C ASN A 12 7.78 6.15 -10.82
N GLY A 13 8.17 5.25 -9.91
CA GLY A 13 9.47 5.26 -9.23
C GLY A 13 9.54 6.18 -8.02
N ASP A 14 8.39 6.63 -7.50
CA ASP A 14 8.32 7.30 -6.20
C ASP A 14 8.53 6.28 -5.09
N HIS A 15 9.38 6.62 -4.12
CA HIS A 15 9.75 5.75 -3.01
C HIS A 15 9.70 6.54 -1.71
N VAL A 16 8.88 6.07 -0.76
CA VAL A 16 8.72 6.67 0.56
C VAL A 16 9.02 5.63 1.63
N ASP A 17 10.07 5.86 2.42
CA ASP A 17 10.38 5.11 3.63
C ASP A 17 9.41 5.48 4.77
N ASP A 18 8.85 4.48 5.45
CA ASP A 18 7.90 4.63 6.56
C ASP A 18 6.77 5.64 6.25
N PRO A 19 5.95 5.38 5.21
CA PRO A 19 4.90 6.31 4.79
C PRO A 19 3.86 6.50 5.90
N SER A 20 3.60 7.75 6.25
CA SER A 20 2.49 8.13 7.13
C SER A 20 1.13 8.01 6.42
N GLU A 21 0.02 8.07 7.16
CA GLU A 21 -1.32 8.09 6.57
C GLU A 21 -1.48 9.19 5.51
N ASP A 22 -1.00 10.41 5.80
CA ASP A 22 -0.97 11.52 4.85
C ASP A 22 -0.12 11.21 3.61
N ALA A 23 1.04 10.56 3.78
CA ALA A 23 1.87 10.18 2.64
C ALA A 23 1.17 9.13 1.76
N LEU A 24 0.50 8.14 2.37
CA LEU A 24 -0.32 7.16 1.66
C LEU A 24 -1.48 7.83 0.93
N PHE A 25 -2.13 8.82 1.54
CA PHE A 25 -3.18 9.59 0.89
C PHE A 25 -2.66 10.30 -0.37
N GLU A 26 -1.52 10.99 -0.27
CA GLU A 26 -0.91 11.70 -1.40
C GLU A 26 -0.50 10.73 -2.52
N LEU A 27 0.14 9.60 -2.17
CA LEU A 27 0.55 8.57 -3.14
C LEU A 27 -0.65 7.99 -3.89
N VAL A 28 -1.72 7.64 -3.17
CA VAL A 28 -2.95 7.10 -3.78
C VAL A 28 -3.67 8.16 -4.60
N SER A 29 -3.61 9.42 -4.19
CA SER A 29 -4.18 10.57 -4.92
C SER A 29 -3.42 10.89 -6.21
N ASP A 30 -2.11 10.63 -6.24
CA ASP A 30 -1.27 10.80 -7.44
C ASP A 30 -1.50 9.68 -8.49
N LEU A 31 -2.09 8.55 -8.07
CA LEU A 31 -2.35 7.44 -8.98
C LEU A 31 -3.26 7.87 -10.14
N ASN A 32 -2.80 7.55 -11.34
CA ASN A 32 -3.48 7.81 -12.59
C ASN A 32 -3.46 6.56 -13.46
N GLY A 33 -4.52 6.32 -14.22
CA GLY A 33 -4.66 5.14 -15.09
C GLY A 33 -3.72 5.10 -16.29
N THR A 34 -2.58 5.82 -16.27
CA THR A 34 -1.62 5.89 -17.39
C THR A 34 -0.20 5.60 -16.95
N ASP A 35 0.42 6.47 -16.15
CA ASP A 35 1.86 6.47 -15.85
C ASP A 35 2.16 6.19 -14.37
N ASN A 36 1.14 6.24 -13.51
CA ASN A 36 1.24 5.90 -12.09
C ASN A 36 0.03 5.06 -11.68
N THR A 37 -0.04 3.80 -12.13
CA THR A 37 -1.27 3.01 -12.01
C THR A 37 -1.43 2.31 -10.67
N PHE A 38 -0.34 2.07 -9.95
CA PHE A 38 -0.35 1.43 -8.64
C PHE A 38 0.80 1.87 -7.73
N VAL A 39 0.60 1.65 -6.43
CA VAL A 39 1.62 1.72 -5.38
C VAL A 39 1.65 0.41 -4.59
N VAL A 40 2.84 -0.06 -4.24
CA VAL A 40 3.08 -1.26 -3.43
C VAL A 40 3.76 -0.86 -2.14
N ILE A 41 3.28 -1.39 -1.02
CA ILE A 41 3.79 -1.17 0.32
C ILE A 41 4.25 -2.51 0.86
N GLN A 42 5.54 -2.63 1.17
CA GLN A 42 6.12 -3.87 1.68
C GLN A 42 7.33 -3.56 2.58
N PRO A 43 7.70 -4.49 3.47
CA PRO A 43 8.99 -4.43 4.17
C PRO A 43 10.16 -4.29 3.19
N ASP A 44 11.19 -3.53 3.56
CA ASP A 44 12.45 -3.41 2.82
C ASP A 44 13.30 -4.68 3.00
N GLU A 45 12.80 -5.82 2.51
CA GLU A 45 13.47 -7.12 2.52
C GLU A 45 13.27 -7.84 1.18
N ASP A 46 14.17 -8.78 0.85
CA ASP A 46 14.18 -9.48 -0.45
C ASP A 46 12.96 -10.39 -0.66
N ASP A 47 12.39 -10.94 0.43
CA ASP A 47 11.20 -11.80 0.42
C ASP A 47 10.21 -11.33 1.50
N PRO A 48 9.45 -10.25 1.23
CA PRO A 48 8.59 -9.65 2.23
C PRO A 48 7.49 -10.62 2.66
N ALA A 49 7.41 -10.85 3.98
CA ALA A 49 6.40 -11.74 4.54
C ALA A 49 4.97 -11.26 4.24
N TRP A 50 4.78 -9.97 4.01
CA TRP A 50 3.51 -9.35 3.68
C TRP A 50 3.71 -8.20 2.70
N PHE A 51 2.67 -7.89 1.93
CA PHE A 51 2.61 -6.67 1.12
C PHE A 51 1.17 -6.15 1.07
N ALA A 52 1.03 -4.85 0.83
CA ALA A 52 -0.21 -4.24 0.41
C ALA A 52 0.02 -3.53 -0.93
N SER A 53 -0.97 -3.53 -1.82
CA SER A 53 -0.91 -2.74 -3.05
C SER A 53 -2.22 -2.01 -3.28
N VAL A 54 -2.14 -0.81 -3.83
CA VAL A 54 -3.30 -0.03 -4.27
C VAL A 54 -3.15 0.22 -5.75
N ALA A 55 -4.12 -0.18 -6.55
CA ALA A 55 -4.13 0.00 -8.00
C ALA A 55 -5.40 0.75 -8.42
N VAL A 56 -5.28 1.63 -9.41
CA VAL A 56 -6.43 2.32 -9.98
C VAL A 56 -7.24 1.37 -10.86
N LEU A 57 -8.57 1.39 -10.72
CA LEU A 57 -9.47 0.57 -11.53
C LEU A 57 -9.99 1.35 -12.74
N GLU A 58 -10.01 0.69 -13.91
CA GLU A 58 -10.54 1.26 -15.16
C GLU A 58 -12.02 1.65 -15.05
N THR A 59 -12.78 0.97 -14.18
CA THR A 59 -14.20 1.25 -13.90
C THR A 59 -14.42 2.42 -12.94
N GLY A 60 -13.34 3.00 -12.42
CA GLY A 60 -13.35 4.01 -11.36
C GLY A 60 -13.16 3.40 -9.97
N GLY A 61 -12.40 4.10 -9.12
CA GLY A 61 -12.01 3.66 -7.78
C GLY A 61 -10.64 2.98 -7.76
N TYR A 62 -10.37 2.29 -6.65
CA TYR A 62 -9.10 1.65 -6.37
C TYR A 62 -9.32 0.22 -5.88
N GLU A 63 -8.46 -0.69 -6.34
CA GLU A 63 -8.32 -2.03 -5.81
C GLU A 63 -7.20 -2.04 -4.78
N ILE A 64 -7.49 -2.58 -3.60
CA ILE A 64 -6.56 -2.71 -2.50
C ILE A 64 -6.35 -4.20 -2.26
N VAL A 65 -5.14 -4.68 -2.53
CA VAL A 65 -4.73 -6.05 -2.27
C VAL A 65 -3.86 -6.06 -1.03
N ARG A 66 -4.17 -6.93 -0.08
CA ARG A 66 -3.40 -7.12 1.15
C ARG A 66 -3.05 -8.60 1.27
N ARG A 67 -1.78 -8.93 1.40
CA ARG A 67 -1.31 -10.30 1.52
C ARG A 67 -0.35 -10.42 2.68
N ASP A 68 -0.53 -11.43 3.50
CA ASP A 68 0.36 -11.78 4.60
C ASP A 68 0.59 -13.29 4.57
N THR A 69 1.79 -13.71 4.15
CA THR A 69 2.14 -15.13 4.01
C THR A 69 2.36 -15.80 5.37
N SER A 70 2.86 -15.05 6.36
CA SER A 70 3.04 -15.50 7.75
C SER A 70 1.71 -15.89 8.40
N ARG A 71 0.65 -15.12 8.13
CA ARG A 71 -0.70 -15.35 8.64
C ARG A 71 -1.60 -16.12 7.66
N ARG A 72 -1.13 -16.39 6.44
CA ARG A 72 -1.90 -16.97 5.31
C ARG A 72 -3.15 -16.16 4.98
N GLU A 73 -3.04 -14.84 5.07
CA GLU A 73 -4.11 -13.91 4.72
C GLU A 73 -3.92 -13.40 3.30
N HIS A 74 -5.02 -13.33 2.57
CA HIS A 74 -5.10 -12.66 1.28
C HIS A 74 -6.49 -12.04 1.18
N ASP A 75 -6.51 -10.72 1.08
CA ASP A 75 -7.73 -9.93 1.08
C ASP A 75 -7.65 -8.93 -0.08
N VAL A 76 -8.77 -8.76 -0.78
CA VAL A 76 -8.90 -7.86 -1.92
C VAL A 76 -10.18 -7.06 -1.72
N ILE A 77 -10.03 -5.75 -1.61
CA ILE A 77 -11.12 -4.81 -1.37
C ILE A 77 -11.13 -3.80 -2.51
N VAL A 78 -12.32 -3.34 -2.89
CA VAL A 78 -12.49 -2.20 -3.79
C VAL A 78 -13.05 -1.03 -2.99
N GLU A 79 -12.40 0.12 -3.07
CA GLU A 79 -12.81 1.35 -2.41
C GLU A 79 -12.64 2.54 -3.35
N THR A 80 -13.48 3.55 -3.16
CA THR A 80 -13.50 4.78 -3.96
C THR A 80 -13.00 5.99 -3.18
N SER A 81 -13.03 5.93 -1.84
CA SER A 81 -12.57 6.99 -0.95
C SER A 81 -11.11 6.80 -0.56
N ILE A 82 -10.26 7.74 -1.00
CA ILE A 82 -8.82 7.74 -0.70
C ILE A 82 -8.58 7.84 0.82
N ASP A 83 -9.34 8.68 1.53
CA ASP A 83 -9.26 8.79 3.00
C ASP A 83 -9.48 7.44 3.69
N GLN A 84 -10.48 6.68 3.24
CA GLN A 84 -10.73 5.34 3.78
C GLN A 84 -9.58 4.41 3.44
N ILE A 85 -9.09 4.42 2.20
CA ILE A 85 -7.96 3.57 1.78
C ILE A 85 -6.72 3.82 2.65
N ALA A 86 -6.31 5.09 2.78
CA ALA A 86 -5.13 5.48 3.54
C ALA A 86 -5.26 5.12 5.02
N GLY A 87 -6.41 5.42 5.65
CA GLY A 87 -6.63 5.11 7.07
C GLY A 87 -6.74 3.60 7.35
N ASP A 88 -7.31 2.84 6.43
CA ASP A 88 -7.46 1.38 6.57
C ASP A 88 -6.12 0.66 6.35
N LEU A 89 -5.32 1.12 5.37
CA LEU A 89 -3.94 0.67 5.17
C LEU A 89 -3.07 1.00 6.37
N THR A 90 -3.12 2.22 6.90
CA THR A 90 -2.33 2.63 8.07
C THR A 90 -2.59 1.72 9.27
N LYS A 91 -3.87 1.40 9.55
CA LYS A 91 -4.23 0.45 10.61
C LYS A 91 -3.69 -0.96 10.33
N TRP A 92 -3.78 -1.41 9.07
CA TRP A 92 -3.29 -2.72 8.66
C TRP A 92 -1.77 -2.83 8.79
N LEU A 93 -1.01 -1.80 8.41
CA LEU A 93 0.44 -1.70 8.55
C LEU A 93 0.86 -1.67 10.03
N ALA A 94 0.15 -0.91 10.87
CA ALA A 94 0.41 -0.83 12.30
C ALA A 94 0.27 -2.18 13.03
N THR A 95 -0.50 -3.14 12.48
CA THR A 95 -0.59 -4.50 13.04
C THR A 95 0.58 -5.41 12.65
N ARG A 96 1.46 -4.96 11.76
CA ARG A 96 2.57 -5.74 11.18
C ARG A 96 3.95 -5.19 11.48
N ALA A 97 4.07 -3.90 11.78
CA ALA A 97 5.32 -3.23 12.15
C ALA A 97 5.84 -3.58 13.57
N THR A 98 5.83 -4.87 13.96
CA THR A 98 6.14 -5.34 15.33
C THR A 98 7.30 -6.32 15.41
#